data_AF-A0A7S2SW53-F1
#
_entry.id   AF-A0A7S2SW53-F1
#
_cell.length_a   1.000
_cell.length_b   1.000
_cell.length_c   1.000
_cell.angle_alpha   90.00
_cell.angle_beta   90.00
_cell.angle_gamma   90.00
#
_symmetry.space_group_name_H-M   'P 1'
#
loop_
_entity.id
_entity.type
_entity.pdbx_description
1 polymer ?
#
loop_
_entity_poly.entity_id
_entity_poly.type
_entity_poly.pdbx_seq_one_letter_code
_entity_poly.pdbx_strand_id
1 'polypeptide(L)'
;SISQANSTLDHGLRCEREEFLRTGPRIAGAAAQYFLHTKQFAATANCLLLSKSLKQRMWPDSDQHCRQMAGVGQVIANRLTKAGLSTLDDLEKATVLSIESAALQKYPFGSKIKSELKKLPPKLHLALQLSGTELQVVLSLAGEEDYKSNTTNQ
;
A
#
# COMPACT_ATOMS: atom_id res chain seq x y z
N SER A 1 -4.19 41.75 0.39
CA SER A 1 -3.32 41.45 -0.76
C SER A 1 -2.27 40.38 -0.45
N ILE A 2 -1.46 40.51 0.61
CA ILE A 2 -0.39 39.52 0.95
C ILE A 2 -0.95 38.14 1.33
N SER A 3 -2.05 38.08 2.09
CA SER A 3 -2.70 36.81 2.46
C SER A 3 -3.24 36.03 1.25
N GLN A 4 -3.79 36.74 0.26
CA GLN A 4 -4.27 36.14 -1.00
C GLN A 4 -3.12 35.64 -1.88
N ALA A 5 -1.99 36.35 -1.92
CA ALA A 5 -0.79 35.90 -2.63
C ALA A 5 -0.21 34.61 -2.04
N ASN A 6 -0.17 34.50 -0.70
CA ASN A 6 0.29 33.29 -0.01
C ASN A 6 -0.64 32.08 -0.26
N SER A 7 -1.97 32.28 -0.29
CA SER A 7 -2.91 31.19 -0.63
C SER A 7 -2.79 30.73 -2.09
N THR A 8 -2.49 31.64 -3.02
CA THR A 8 -2.27 31.30 -4.44
C THR A 8 -0.96 30.53 -4.62
N LEU A 9 0.10 30.93 -3.91
CA LEU A 9 1.38 30.21 -3.90
C LEU A 9 1.23 28.79 -3.31
N ASP A 10 0.49 28.65 -2.21
CA ASP A 10 0.18 27.35 -1.60
C ASP A 10 -0.63 26.45 -2.56
N HIS A 11 -1.58 27.03 -3.30
CA HIS A 11 -2.34 26.30 -4.30
C HIS A 11 -1.46 25.82 -5.46
N GLY A 12 -0.58 26.68 -5.98
CA GLY A 12 0.35 26.33 -7.07
C GLY A 12 1.24 25.15 -6.70
N LEU A 13 1.87 25.19 -5.51
CA LEU A 13 2.72 24.11 -5.01
C LEU A 13 1.95 22.79 -4.82
N ARG A 14 0.68 22.85 -4.41
CA ARG A 14 -0.17 21.66 -4.31
C ARG A 14 -0.44 21.05 -5.68
N CYS A 15 -0.72 21.87 -6.70
CA CYS A 15 -0.92 21.39 -8.06
C CYS A 15 0.34 20.71 -8.62
N GLU A 16 1.49 21.36 -8.49
CA GLU A 16 2.78 20.81 -8.92
C GLU A 16 3.10 19.48 -8.22
N ARG A 17 2.84 19.40 -6.90
CA ARG A 17 2.97 18.15 -6.15
C ARG A 17 2.06 17.05 -6.69
N GLU A 18 0.79 17.35 -6.97
CA GLU A 18 -0.13 16.33 -7.52
C GLU A 18 0.31 15.87 -8.90
N GLU A 19 0.82 16.76 -9.74
CA GLU A 19 1.40 16.40 -11.04
C GLU A 19 2.65 15.53 -10.89
N PHE A 20 3.54 15.88 -9.97
CA PHE A 20 4.70 15.06 -9.64
C PHE A 20 4.29 13.67 -9.15
N LEU A 21 3.34 13.57 -8.23
CA LEU A 21 2.86 12.29 -7.68
C LEU A 21 2.09 11.46 -8.72
N ARG A 22 1.49 12.08 -9.72
CA ARG A 22 0.83 11.40 -10.85
C ARG A 22 1.84 10.78 -11.81
N THR A 23 2.93 11.49 -12.12
CA THR A 23 3.92 11.06 -13.14
C THR A 23 5.08 10.27 -12.52
N GLY A 24 5.48 10.61 -11.30
CA GLY A 24 6.63 10.05 -10.58
C GLY A 24 6.67 8.52 -10.50
N PRO A 25 5.56 7.82 -10.18
CA PRO A 25 5.53 6.36 -10.17
C PRO A 25 5.95 5.70 -11.48
N ARG A 26 5.61 6.32 -12.63
CA ARG A 26 5.96 5.81 -13.97
C ARG A 26 7.46 5.97 -14.23
N ILE A 27 8.02 7.12 -13.86
CA ILE A 27 9.46 7.40 -14.00
C ILE A 27 10.27 6.46 -13.09
N ALA A 28 9.88 6.33 -11.82
CA ALA A 28 10.53 5.41 -10.88
C ALA A 28 10.41 3.95 -11.34
N GLY A 29 9.28 3.55 -11.93
CA GLY A 29 9.09 2.23 -12.53
C GLY A 29 10.00 2.00 -13.74
N ALA A 30 10.14 2.99 -14.63
CA ALA A 30 11.06 2.91 -15.76
C ALA A 30 12.53 2.83 -15.30
N ALA A 31 12.92 3.60 -14.29
CA ALA A 31 14.24 3.51 -13.67
C ALA A 31 14.51 2.13 -13.07
N ALA A 32 13.51 1.53 -12.41
CA ALA A 32 13.63 0.16 -11.90
C ALA A 32 13.88 -0.86 -13.02
N GLN A 33 13.18 -0.74 -14.16
CA GLN A 33 13.41 -1.61 -15.33
C GLN A 33 14.80 -1.42 -15.93
N TYR A 34 15.29 -0.17 -15.99
CA TYR A 34 16.65 0.12 -16.42
C TYR A 34 17.70 -0.51 -15.50
N PHE A 35 17.57 -0.34 -14.19
CA PHE A 35 18.51 -0.94 -13.23
C PHE A 35 18.45 -2.46 -13.18
N LEU A 36 17.27 -3.03 -13.46
CA LEU A 36 17.11 -4.48 -13.61
C LEU A 36 17.91 -4.97 -14.82
N HIS A 37 17.83 -4.25 -15.95
CA HIS A 37 18.60 -4.56 -17.16
C HIS A 37 20.11 -4.42 -16.94
N THR A 38 20.57 -3.43 -16.17
CA THR A 38 21.99 -3.27 -15.80
C THR A 38 22.46 -4.19 -14.66
N LYS A 39 21.59 -5.08 -14.17
CA LYS A 39 21.86 -6.03 -13.06
C LYS A 39 22.24 -5.37 -11.74
N GLN A 40 21.74 -4.16 -11.48
CA GLN A 40 21.98 -3.43 -10.23
C GLN A 40 20.84 -3.65 -9.22
N PHE A 41 20.91 -4.75 -8.48
CA PHE A 41 19.82 -5.17 -7.57
C PHE A 41 19.39 -4.10 -6.55
N ALA A 42 20.34 -3.49 -5.84
CA ALA A 42 20.04 -2.48 -4.82
C ALA A 42 19.31 -1.26 -5.41
N ALA A 43 19.74 -0.80 -6.59
CA ALA A 43 19.11 0.32 -7.28
C ALA A 43 17.70 -0.05 -7.76
N THR A 44 17.52 -1.25 -8.33
CA THR A 44 16.20 -1.77 -8.71
C THR A 44 15.24 -1.82 -7.53
N ALA A 45 15.66 -2.40 -6.40
CA ALA A 45 14.85 -2.52 -5.20
C ALA A 45 14.42 -1.15 -4.66
N ASN A 46 15.36 -0.19 -4.59
CA ASN A 46 15.08 1.16 -4.14
C ASN A 46 14.12 1.91 -5.09
N CYS A 47 14.28 1.77 -6.40
CA CYS A 47 13.36 2.37 -7.37
C CYS A 47 11.95 1.76 -7.31
N LEU A 48 11.83 0.44 -7.12
CA LEU A 48 10.53 -0.22 -6.91
C LEU A 48 9.87 0.27 -5.62
N LEU A 49 10.64 0.37 -4.53
CA LEU A 49 10.17 0.87 -3.25
C LEU A 49 9.70 2.33 -3.35
N LEU A 50 10.45 3.16 -4.07
CA LEU A 50 10.07 4.55 -4.35
C LEU A 50 8.79 4.62 -5.19
N SER A 51 8.68 3.81 -6.26
CA SER A 51 7.46 3.75 -7.09
C SER A 51 6.24 3.37 -6.24
N LYS A 52 6.37 2.37 -5.37
CA LYS A 52 5.31 1.99 -4.40
C LYS A 52 4.97 3.15 -3.46
N SER A 53 5.98 3.80 -2.89
CA SER A 53 5.82 4.90 -1.94
C SER A 53 5.09 6.09 -2.55
N LEU A 54 5.42 6.45 -3.80
CA LEU A 54 4.77 7.52 -4.55
C LEU A 54 3.30 7.16 -4.89
N LYS A 55 3.02 5.91 -5.29
CA LYS A 55 1.64 5.46 -5.55
C LYS A 55 0.78 5.52 -4.29
N GLN A 56 1.32 5.06 -3.18
CA GLN A 56 0.61 4.97 -1.90
C GLN A 56 0.65 6.28 -1.09
N ARG A 57 1.45 7.26 -1.54
CA ARG A 57 1.69 8.56 -0.86
C ARG A 57 2.10 8.35 0.61
N MET A 58 2.99 7.39 0.82
CA MET A 58 3.50 7.00 2.13
C MET A 58 4.89 6.40 1.99
N TRP A 59 5.70 6.58 3.03
CA TRP A 59 7.01 5.95 3.10
C TRP A 59 6.93 4.52 3.68
N PRO A 60 7.90 3.65 3.38
CA PRO A 60 7.93 2.26 3.86
C PRO A 60 7.98 2.16 5.39
N ASP A 61 8.66 3.10 6.04
CA ASP A 61 8.87 3.11 7.50
C ASP A 61 7.72 3.79 8.26
N SER A 62 6.58 4.01 7.60
CA SER A 62 5.44 4.67 8.21
C SER A 62 4.51 3.67 8.89
N ASP A 63 4.10 3.97 10.13
CA ASP A 63 3.11 3.18 10.89
C ASP A 63 1.67 3.27 10.34
N GLN A 64 1.48 3.82 9.14
CA GLN A 64 0.19 4.10 8.54
C GLN A 64 -0.21 3.11 7.42
N HIS A 65 0.13 1.83 7.55
CA HIS A 65 -0.23 0.79 6.58
C HIS A 65 -1.74 0.74 6.29
N CYS A 66 -2.56 1.03 7.30
CA CYS A 66 -4.02 1.06 7.18
C CYS A 66 -4.55 2.12 6.17
N ARG A 67 -3.75 3.13 5.80
CA ARG A 67 -4.15 4.15 4.79
C ARG A 67 -4.26 3.59 3.38
N GLN A 68 -3.76 2.38 3.14
CA GLN A 68 -3.93 1.70 1.86
C GLN A 68 -5.41 1.34 1.61
N MET A 69 -6.23 1.27 2.65
CA MET A 69 -7.65 0.96 2.55
C MET A 69 -8.46 2.19 2.11
N ALA A 70 -9.35 2.00 1.14
CA ALA A 70 -10.26 3.06 0.71
C ALA A 70 -11.13 3.54 1.88
N GLY A 71 -11.14 4.86 2.12
CA GLY A 71 -11.88 5.48 3.22
C GLY A 71 -11.08 5.65 4.52
N VAL A 72 -9.83 5.16 4.61
CA VAL A 72 -8.96 5.41 5.77
C VAL A 72 -8.09 6.63 5.52
N GLY A 73 -8.52 7.78 6.04
CA GLY A 73 -7.72 9.01 6.08
C GLY A 73 -6.66 8.99 7.18
N GLN A 74 -5.80 10.02 7.21
CA GLN A 74 -4.72 10.16 8.21
C GLN A 74 -5.21 10.15 9.66
N VAL A 75 -6.38 10.76 9.93
CA VAL A 75 -6.99 10.80 11.27
C VAL A 75 -7.42 9.40 11.73
N ILE A 76 -8.07 8.64 10.85
CA ILE A 76 -8.55 7.29 11.16
C ILE A 76 -7.36 6.36 11.33
N ALA A 77 -6.36 6.44 10.45
CA ALA A 77 -5.13 5.67 10.57
C ALA A 77 -4.45 5.90 11.92
N ASN A 78 -4.32 7.15 12.37
CA ASN A 78 -3.75 7.45 13.69
C ASN A 78 -4.54 6.84 14.85
N ARG A 79 -5.88 6.77 14.75
CA ARG A 79 -6.70 6.13 15.77
C ARG A 79 -6.51 4.61 15.79
N LEU A 80 -6.44 4.00 14.60
CA LEU A 80 -6.17 2.57 14.46
C LEU A 80 -4.79 2.20 15.01
N THR A 81 -3.75 2.95 14.67
CA THR A 81 -2.39 2.76 15.23
C THR A 81 -2.40 2.87 16.76
N LYS A 82 -3.11 3.86 17.34
CA LYS A 82 -3.26 3.98 18.80
C LYS A 82 -4.00 2.82 19.46
N ALA A 83 -4.91 2.18 18.73
CA ALA A 83 -5.63 1.00 19.18
C ALA A 83 -4.83 -0.31 19.00
N GLY A 84 -3.58 -0.25 18.53
CA GLY A 84 -2.75 -1.42 18.25
C GLY A 84 -3.05 -2.09 16.90
N LEU A 85 -3.86 -1.45 16.04
CA LEU A 85 -4.20 -1.91 14.70
C LEU A 85 -3.36 -1.18 13.68
N SER A 86 -2.05 -1.43 13.67
CA SER A 86 -1.09 -0.75 12.79
C SER A 86 -0.88 -1.44 11.45
N THR A 87 -1.05 -2.77 11.39
CA THR A 87 -0.78 -3.57 10.19
C THR A 87 -2.05 -4.09 9.53
N LEU A 88 -1.95 -4.53 8.28
CA LEU A 88 -3.06 -5.16 7.56
C LEU A 88 -3.45 -6.52 8.15
N ASP A 89 -2.49 -7.23 8.75
CA ASP A 89 -2.72 -8.53 9.41
C ASP A 89 -3.53 -8.34 10.70
N ASP A 90 -3.26 -7.26 11.46
CA ASP A 90 -4.05 -6.89 12.64
C ASP A 90 -5.51 -6.58 12.23
N LEU A 91 -5.70 -5.88 11.11
CA LEU A 91 -7.03 -5.58 10.55
C LEU A 91 -7.77 -6.84 10.09
N GLU A 92 -7.06 -7.82 9.53
CA GLU A 92 -7.64 -9.09 9.09
C GLU A 92 -8.21 -9.89 10.28
N LYS A 93 -7.41 -9.98 11.35
CA LYS A 93 -7.75 -10.68 12.60
C LYS A 93 -8.83 -9.96 13.42
N ALA A 94 -8.85 -8.63 13.39
CA ALA A 94 -9.80 -7.84 14.16
C ALA A 94 -11.27 -8.07 13.75
N THR A 95 -12.18 -8.04 14.72
CA THR A 95 -13.63 -8.09 14.46
C THR A 95 -14.13 -6.77 13.88
N VAL A 96 -15.18 -6.80 13.05
CA VAL A 96 -15.80 -5.61 12.43
C VAL A 96 -16.11 -4.52 13.48
N LEU A 97 -16.72 -4.91 14.60
CA LEU A 97 -17.05 -3.99 15.71
C LEU A 97 -15.81 -3.36 16.35
N SER A 98 -14.72 -4.12 16.48
CA SER A 98 -13.45 -3.62 17.03
C SER A 98 -12.84 -2.54 16.13
N ILE A 99 -12.91 -2.74 14.80
CA ILE A 99 -12.42 -1.76 13.82
C ILE A 99 -13.27 -0.49 13.87
N GLU A 100 -14.59 -0.61 13.95
CA GLU A 100 -15.51 0.54 14.03
C GLU A 100 -15.33 1.35 15.31
N SER A 101 -15.19 0.66 16.45
CA SER A 101 -14.90 1.27 17.74
C SER A 101 -13.55 2.00 17.73
N ALA A 102 -12.50 1.36 17.23
CA ALA A 102 -11.17 1.97 17.13
C ALA A 102 -11.12 3.17 16.18
N ALA A 103 -11.81 3.10 15.04
CA ALA A 103 -11.87 4.19 14.06
C ALA A 103 -12.77 5.36 14.51
N LEU A 104 -13.63 5.14 15.51
CA LEU A 104 -14.75 6.02 15.87
C LEU A 104 -15.61 6.34 14.64
N GLN A 105 -15.97 5.29 13.89
CA GLN A 105 -16.85 5.37 12.73
C GLN A 105 -18.13 4.58 12.98
N LYS A 106 -19.23 5.01 12.35
CA LYS A 106 -20.49 4.30 12.42
C LYS A 106 -20.49 3.12 11.43
N TYR A 107 -21.34 2.13 11.70
CA TYR A 107 -21.71 1.10 10.74
C TYR A 107 -22.07 1.74 9.38
N PRO A 108 -21.61 1.22 8.23
CA PRO A 108 -20.95 -0.07 7.97
C PRO A 108 -19.44 0.02 7.67
N PHE A 109 -18.69 0.84 8.40
CA PHE A 109 -17.28 1.10 8.09
C PHE A 109 -16.38 -0.15 8.20
N GLY A 110 -16.53 -0.96 9.24
CA GLY A 110 -15.68 -2.13 9.44
C GLY A 110 -15.90 -3.21 8.37
N SER A 111 -17.16 -3.40 7.96
CA SER A 111 -17.51 -4.32 6.87
C SER A 111 -16.91 -3.89 5.53
N LYS A 112 -16.92 -2.58 5.24
CA LYS A 112 -16.29 -2.01 4.04
C LYS A 112 -14.78 -2.25 4.04
N ILE A 113 -14.10 -2.01 5.16
CA ILE A 113 -12.66 -2.31 5.28
C ILE A 113 -12.38 -3.79 5.01
N LYS A 114 -13.15 -4.71 5.59
CA LYS A 114 -12.96 -6.15 5.34
C LYS A 114 -13.19 -6.51 3.87
N SER A 115 -14.18 -5.91 3.19
CA SER A 115 -14.36 -6.14 1.76
C SER A 115 -13.22 -5.59 0.90
N GLU A 116 -12.66 -4.44 1.27
CA GLU A 116 -11.50 -3.88 0.58
C GLU A 116 -10.24 -4.72 0.83
N LEU A 117 -10.09 -5.29 2.04
CA LEU A 117 -8.95 -6.13 2.39
C LEU A 117 -8.92 -7.39 1.52
N LYS A 118 -10.09 -7.97 1.19
CA LYS A 118 -10.22 -9.09 0.26
C LYS A 118 -9.83 -8.77 -1.19
N LYS A 119 -9.78 -7.48 -1.56
CA LYS A 119 -9.33 -7.05 -2.90
C LYS A 119 -7.81 -6.92 -3.01
N LEU A 120 -7.10 -6.91 -1.88
CA LEU A 120 -5.65 -6.85 -1.88
C LEU A 120 -5.06 -8.14 -2.45
N PRO A 121 -3.85 -8.08 -3.04
CA PRO A 121 -3.16 -9.28 -3.48
C PRO A 121 -2.96 -10.26 -2.32
N PRO A 122 -3.07 -11.58 -2.57
CA PRO A 122 -2.91 -12.59 -1.53
C PRO A 122 -1.50 -12.58 -0.94
N LYS A 123 -1.36 -13.12 0.26
CA LYS A 123 -0.06 -13.28 0.91
C LYS A 123 0.79 -14.24 0.08
N LEU A 124 2.00 -13.79 -0.29
CA LEU A 124 2.97 -14.59 -1.02
C LEU A 124 3.92 -15.26 -0.03
N HIS A 125 4.07 -16.58 -0.15
CA HIS A 125 5.11 -17.35 0.53
C HIS A 125 6.24 -17.66 -0.45
N LEU A 126 7.47 -17.41 -0.01
CA LEU A 126 8.69 -17.64 -0.75
C LEU A 126 9.52 -18.67 0.04
N ALA A 127 9.83 -19.79 -0.59
CA ALA A 127 10.72 -20.80 -0.04
C ALA A 127 11.89 -21.02 -0.99
N LEU A 128 13.11 -21.02 -0.46
CA LEU A 128 14.30 -21.44 -1.20
C LEU A 128 14.55 -22.92 -0.90
N GLN A 129 14.61 -23.73 -1.93
CA GLN A 129 14.99 -25.13 -1.85
C GLN A 129 16.32 -25.32 -2.57
N LEU A 130 17.29 -25.92 -1.87
CA LEU A 130 18.59 -26.27 -2.45
C LEU A 130 18.57 -27.76 -2.79
N SER A 131 18.73 -28.10 -4.06
CA SER A 131 18.84 -29.48 -4.53
C SER A 131 20.22 -29.69 -5.14
N GLY A 132 21.16 -30.17 -4.32
CA GLY A 132 22.56 -30.33 -4.71
C GLY A 132 23.23 -28.99 -5.03
N THR A 133 23.49 -28.73 -6.32
CA THR A 133 24.12 -27.50 -6.84
C THR A 133 23.11 -26.48 -7.37
N GLU A 134 21.83 -26.84 -7.47
CA GLU A 134 20.78 -25.98 -8.03
C GLU A 134 19.95 -25.33 -6.92
N LEU A 135 19.81 -24.00 -7.01
CA LEU A 135 18.95 -23.23 -6.11
C LEU A 135 17.59 -23.02 -6.78
N GLN A 136 16.54 -23.61 -6.22
CA GLN A 136 15.17 -23.46 -6.67
C GLN A 136 14.41 -22.49 -5.76
N VAL A 137 13.73 -21.51 -6.35
CA VAL A 137 12.84 -20.61 -5.63
C VAL A 137 11.40 -21.09 -5.86
N VAL A 138 10.78 -21.60 -4.81
CA VAL A 138 9.37 -22.03 -4.83
C VAL A 138 8.52 -20.87 -4.32
N LEU A 139 7.61 -20.41 -5.18
CA LEU A 139 6.62 -19.38 -4.87
C LEU A 139 5.27 -20.06 -4.64
N SER A 140 4.66 -19.84 -3.48
CA SER A 140 3.29 -20.30 -3.19
C SER A 140 2.41 -19.13 -2.74
N LEU A 141 1.16 -19.10 -3.21
CA LEU A 141 0.19 -18.07 -2.85
C LEU A 141 -0.71 -18.62 -1.76
N ALA A 142 -0.87 -17.91 -0.65
CA ALA A 142 -1.84 -18.28 0.37
C ALA A 142 -3.27 -18.06 -0.16
N GLY A 143 -4.14 -19.08 -0.06
CA GLY A 143 -5.56 -18.96 -0.42
C GLY A 143 -5.87 -19.08 -1.92
N GLU A 144 -5.18 -19.98 -2.64
CA GLU A 144 -5.34 -20.20 -4.09
C GLU A 144 -6.80 -20.45 -4.54
N GLU A 145 -7.65 -21.00 -3.66
CA GLU A 145 -9.06 -21.27 -3.96
C GLU A 145 -9.95 -20.02 -3.88
N ASP A 146 -9.69 -19.09 -2.95
CA ASP A 146 -10.52 -17.89 -2.73
C ASP A 146 -10.35 -16.83 -3.82
N TYR A 147 -9.21 -16.84 -4.52
CA TYR A 147 -8.87 -15.85 -5.54
C TYR A 147 -9.64 -16.04 -6.85
N LYS A 148 -9.88 -17.29 -7.27
CA LYS A 148 -10.60 -17.60 -8.54
C LYS A 148 -12.04 -17.05 -8.54
N SER A 149 -12.68 -16.98 -7.38
CA SER A 149 -14.04 -16.42 -7.24
C SER A 149 -14.14 -14.90 -7.43
N ASN A 150 -13.07 -14.14 -7.24
CA ASN A 150 -13.10 -12.67 -7.33
C ASN A 150 -12.78 -12.12 -8.73
N THR A 151 -12.24 -12.94 -9.63
CA THR A 151 -11.91 -12.53 -11.01
C THR A 151 -13.01 -12.85 -12.04
N THR A 152 -14.08 -13.56 -11.66
CA THR A 152 -15.17 -13.96 -12.58
C THR A 152 -16.30 -12.92 -12.70
N ASN A 153 -16.21 -11.77 -12.03
CA ASN A 153 -17.16 -10.66 -12.21
C ASN A 153 -16.44 -9.40 -12.71
N GLN A 154 -15.97 -9.44 -13.96
CA GLN A 154 -15.82 -8.25 -14.82
C GLN A 154 -16.45 -8.54 -16.17
#